data_AF-A0A6C0I5N6-F1
#
_entry.id   AF-A0A6C0I5N6-F1
#
_cell.length_a   1.000
_cell.length_b   1.000
_cell.length_c   1.000
_cell.angle_alpha   90.00
_cell.angle_beta   90.00
_cell.angle_gamma   90.00
#
_symmetry.space_group_name_H-M   'P 1'
#
loop_
_entity.id
_entity.type
_entity.pdbx_description
1 polymer ?
#
loop_
_entity_poly.entity_id
_entity_poly.type
_entity_poly.pdbx_seq_one_letter_code
_entity_poly.pdbx_strand_id
1 'polypeptide(L)'
;MQYVNFRNTTTTIPIMTPPPQKMLMFSKPLVRSGLPPPQPIKTVEPVAPDSSLSPKKMKWGQPTWYIIHTLAEKVKEEAFVSIRTELLRQIYNICTNLPCPICSTHATEYLNGVNFSTIVSKDQLKMMLFQFHNEVNKRKGVEELPLDECNAKYVTAVTENMFQYFLISTKERQYNVQLISNNAYRERVVKYFREWLTKNSGSFAP
;
A
#
# COMPACT_ATOMS: atom_id res chain seq x y z
N MET A 1 -14.70 -35.55 -7.02
CA MET A 1 -15.75 -34.79 -7.72
C MET A 1 -16.84 -34.47 -6.70
N GLN A 2 -16.75 -33.34 -6.00
CA GLN A 2 -17.79 -32.81 -5.12
C GLN A 2 -17.72 -31.28 -5.16
N TYR A 3 -18.72 -30.67 -5.79
CA TYR A 3 -18.89 -29.23 -5.92
C TYR A 3 -19.65 -28.71 -4.69
N VAL A 4 -19.14 -27.67 -4.04
CA VAL A 4 -19.85 -26.95 -2.98
C VAL A 4 -20.45 -25.68 -3.60
N ASN A 5 -21.79 -25.68 -3.74
CA ASN A 5 -22.59 -24.54 -4.21
C ASN A 5 -22.83 -23.56 -3.06
N PHE A 6 -22.39 -22.31 -3.21
CA PHE A 6 -22.82 -21.20 -2.35
C PHE A 6 -24.09 -20.55 -2.92
N ARG A 7 -25.17 -20.60 -2.13
CA ARG A 7 -26.46 -19.97 -2.43
C ARG A 7 -26.38 -18.47 -2.17
N ASN A 8 -26.85 -17.67 -3.12
CA ASN A 8 -27.05 -16.22 -2.97
C ASN A 8 -28.29 -15.96 -2.11
N THR A 9 -28.13 -15.26 -0.98
CA THR A 9 -29.24 -14.68 -0.22
C THR A 9 -29.33 -13.19 -0.52
N THR A 10 -30.43 -12.79 -1.16
CA THR A 10 -30.78 -11.40 -1.43
C THR A 10 -31.34 -10.76 -0.15
N THR A 11 -30.58 -9.86 0.46
CA THR A 11 -31.05 -9.02 1.58
C THR A 11 -31.38 -7.63 1.04
N THR A 12 -32.66 -7.28 1.06
CA THR A 12 -33.20 -5.95 0.76
C THR A 12 -32.78 -4.94 1.84
N ILE A 13 -32.19 -3.82 1.41
CA ILE A 13 -31.80 -2.68 2.27
C ILE A 13 -32.99 -1.70 2.35
N PRO A 14 -33.40 -1.22 3.54
CA PRO A 14 -34.44 -0.21 3.66
C PRO A 14 -33.89 1.21 3.39
N ILE A 15 -34.67 1.99 2.64
CA ILE A 15 -34.42 3.39 2.30
C ILE A 15 -34.72 4.26 3.53
N MET A 16 -33.72 4.96 4.06
CA MET A 16 -33.89 6.01 5.08
C MET A 16 -34.10 7.37 4.41
N THR A 17 -35.24 8.01 4.67
CA THR A 17 -35.51 9.41 4.28
C THR A 17 -34.83 10.39 5.24
N PRO A 18 -34.27 11.52 4.76
CA PRO A 18 -33.65 12.52 5.62
C PRO A 18 -34.68 13.39 6.38
N PRO A 19 -34.36 13.89 7.58
CA PRO A 19 -35.25 14.74 8.38
C PRO A 19 -35.31 16.19 7.86
N PRO A 20 -36.40 16.93 8.15
CA PRO A 20 -36.62 18.27 7.62
C PRO A 20 -35.71 19.32 8.28
N GLN A 21 -35.12 20.19 7.47
CA GLN A 21 -34.36 21.35 7.93
C GLN A 21 -35.30 22.43 8.48
N LYS A 22 -35.11 22.82 9.75
CA LYS A 22 -35.74 24.01 10.33
C LYS A 22 -34.96 25.26 9.89
N MET A 23 -35.65 26.14 9.17
CA MET A 23 -35.17 27.47 8.79
C MET A 23 -35.18 28.40 10.02
N LEU A 24 -34.00 28.85 10.45
CA LEU A 24 -33.86 29.88 11.49
C LEU A 24 -33.76 31.25 10.82
N MET A 25 -34.83 32.03 10.94
CA MET A 25 -34.86 33.45 10.62
C MET A 25 -34.34 34.24 11.83
N PHE A 26 -33.24 34.97 11.68
CA PHE A 26 -32.90 36.06 12.60
C PHE A 26 -32.36 37.28 11.87
N SER A 27 -33.01 38.40 12.18
CA SER A 27 -32.87 39.74 11.63
C SER A 27 -31.71 40.52 12.26
N LYS A 28 -31.05 41.39 11.46
CA LYS A 28 -30.87 42.84 11.67
C LYS A 28 -29.82 43.41 10.69
N PRO A 29 -30.02 44.62 10.13
CA PRO A 29 -29.04 45.26 9.26
C PRO A 29 -27.91 45.90 10.09
N LEU A 30 -26.66 45.58 9.74
CA LEU A 30 -25.48 46.24 10.29
C LEU A 30 -25.28 47.58 9.56
N VAL A 31 -25.38 48.68 10.30
CA VAL A 31 -24.99 50.02 9.85
C VAL A 31 -23.49 50.00 9.55
N ARG A 32 -23.11 50.22 8.29
CA ARG A 32 -21.72 50.25 7.85
C ARG A 32 -21.18 51.68 8.01
N SER A 33 -20.54 51.96 9.14
CA SER A 33 -19.68 53.13 9.30
C SER A 33 -18.48 53.06 8.34
N GLY A 34 -18.06 54.21 7.83
CA GLY A 34 -17.25 54.40 6.62
C GLY A 34 -16.00 53.53 6.49
N LEU A 35 -15.83 52.98 5.28
CA LEU A 35 -14.58 52.40 4.83
C LEU A 35 -13.55 53.53 4.59
N PRO A 36 -12.28 53.36 5.00
CA PRO A 36 -11.21 54.25 4.57
C PRO A 36 -11.01 54.13 3.04
N PRO A 37 -10.55 55.20 2.37
CA PRO A 37 -10.37 55.22 0.93
C PRO A 37 -9.38 54.12 0.48
N PRO A 38 -9.60 53.51 -0.70
CA PRO A 38 -8.74 52.46 -1.21
C PRO A 38 -7.33 53.03 -1.44
N GLN A 39 -6.35 52.45 -0.75
CA GLN A 39 -4.93 52.72 -1.00
C GLN A 39 -4.60 52.22 -2.43
N PRO A 40 -3.74 52.93 -3.19
CA PRO A 40 -3.38 52.53 -4.54
C PRO A 40 -2.80 51.11 -4.53
N ILE A 41 -3.40 50.26 -5.36
CA ILE A 41 -3.01 48.86 -5.57
C ILE A 41 -1.56 48.87 -6.05
N LYS A 42 -0.63 48.46 -5.17
CA LYS A 42 0.72 48.11 -5.60
C LYS A 42 0.58 46.86 -6.47
N THR A 43 0.99 46.97 -7.72
CA THR A 43 1.06 45.85 -8.67
C THR A 43 1.82 44.71 -7.99
N VAL A 44 1.12 43.65 -7.61
CA VAL A 44 1.75 42.45 -7.08
C VAL A 44 2.35 41.74 -8.28
N GLU A 45 3.68 41.71 -8.35
CA GLU A 45 4.37 40.91 -9.37
C GLU A 45 3.90 39.45 -9.28
N PRO A 46 3.85 38.71 -10.40
CA PRO A 46 3.42 37.31 -10.38
C PRO A 46 4.33 36.51 -9.46
N VAL A 47 3.80 36.07 -8.31
CA VAL A 47 4.50 35.16 -7.41
C VAL A 47 4.72 33.87 -8.20
N ALA A 48 5.97 33.59 -8.55
CA ALA A 48 6.36 32.34 -9.19
C ALA A 48 5.80 31.15 -8.38
N PRO A 49 5.33 30.08 -9.04
CA PRO A 49 4.87 28.89 -8.32
C PRO A 49 6.00 28.40 -7.42
N ASP A 50 5.71 28.29 -6.13
CA ASP A 50 6.60 27.76 -5.11
C ASP A 50 7.09 26.37 -5.54
N SER A 51 8.31 26.33 -6.06
CA SER A 51 8.96 25.11 -6.55
C SER A 51 9.51 24.24 -5.42
N SER A 52 9.20 24.53 -4.15
CA SER A 52 9.76 23.80 -3.00
C SER A 52 8.93 22.59 -2.53
N LEU A 53 7.73 22.37 -3.08
CA LEU A 53 6.92 21.19 -2.76
C LEU A 53 7.35 19.97 -3.60
N SER A 54 8.58 19.51 -3.39
CA SER A 54 8.93 18.14 -3.77
C SER A 54 7.99 17.18 -3.02
N PRO A 55 7.26 16.27 -3.72
CA PRO A 55 6.36 15.34 -3.04
C PRO A 55 7.18 14.49 -2.07
N LYS A 56 6.80 14.53 -0.79
CA LYS A 56 7.48 13.81 0.30
C LYS A 56 7.66 12.34 -0.09
N LYS A 57 8.90 11.93 -0.33
CA LYS A 57 9.24 10.57 -0.77
C LYS A 57 8.72 9.54 0.25
N MET A 58 7.91 8.60 -0.23
CA MET A 58 7.37 7.50 0.56
C MET A 58 8.51 6.55 0.97
N LYS A 59 8.88 6.57 2.26
CA LYS A 59 10.06 5.83 2.74
C LYS A 59 9.88 4.31 2.84
N TRP A 60 8.64 3.83 3.00
CA TRP A 60 8.34 2.40 3.18
C TRP A 60 8.07 1.63 1.87
N GLY A 61 7.73 2.33 0.78
CA GLY A 61 7.30 1.70 -0.47
C GLY A 61 8.41 0.89 -1.12
N GLN A 62 9.59 1.51 -1.31
CA GLN A 62 10.76 0.85 -1.88
C GLN A 62 11.21 -0.38 -1.04
N PRO A 63 11.43 -0.28 0.28
CA PRO A 63 11.77 -1.44 1.12
C PRO A 63 10.76 -2.60 1.01
N THR A 64 9.47 -2.29 0.92
CA THR A 64 8.41 -3.30 0.78
C THR A 64 8.54 -4.08 -0.52
N TRP A 65 8.74 -3.38 -1.65
CA TRP A 65 8.98 -4.04 -2.93
C TRP A 65 10.27 -4.86 -2.91
N TYR A 66 11.34 -4.33 -2.31
CA TYR A 66 12.60 -5.06 -2.20
C TYR A 66 12.44 -6.39 -1.48
N ILE A 67 11.80 -6.41 -0.31
CA ILE A 67 11.69 -7.66 0.44
C ILE A 67 10.81 -8.69 -0.28
N ILE A 68 9.64 -8.33 -0.81
CA ILE A 68 8.75 -9.33 -1.43
C ILE A 68 9.33 -9.90 -2.73
N HIS A 69 9.99 -9.09 -3.55
CA HIS A 69 10.68 -9.58 -4.74
C HIS A 69 11.93 -10.39 -4.39
N THR A 70 12.66 -10.01 -3.33
CA THR A 70 13.83 -10.78 -2.86
C THR A 70 13.40 -12.16 -2.35
N LEU A 71 12.27 -12.27 -1.62
CA LEU A 71 11.76 -13.57 -1.20
C LEU A 71 11.43 -14.47 -2.40
N ALA A 72 10.78 -13.92 -3.44
CA ALA A 72 10.45 -14.66 -4.65
C ALA A 72 11.70 -15.06 -5.45
N GLU A 73 12.72 -14.20 -5.48
CA GLU A 73 13.99 -14.48 -6.14
C GLU A 73 14.84 -15.49 -5.38
N LYS A 74 14.90 -15.38 -4.05
CA LYS A 74 15.83 -16.16 -3.23
C LYS A 74 15.25 -17.46 -2.71
N VAL A 75 13.93 -17.67 -2.71
CA VAL A 75 13.37 -18.98 -2.35
C VAL A 75 13.97 -20.06 -3.26
N LYS A 76 14.49 -21.13 -2.66
CA LYS A 76 15.06 -22.27 -3.38
C LYS A 76 13.94 -23.07 -4.05
N GLU A 77 14.18 -23.60 -5.25
CA GLU A 77 13.16 -24.33 -6.01
C GLU A 77 12.63 -25.52 -5.21
N GLU A 78 13.55 -26.29 -4.62
CA GLU A 78 13.26 -27.46 -3.80
C GLU A 78 12.51 -27.15 -2.50
N ALA A 79 12.63 -25.91 -2.00
CA ALA A 79 11.94 -25.46 -0.79
C ALA A 79 10.61 -24.77 -1.11
N PHE A 80 10.40 -24.30 -2.34
CA PHE A 80 9.24 -23.49 -2.69
C PHE A 80 7.94 -24.20 -2.35
N VAL A 81 7.78 -25.46 -2.77
CA VAL A 81 6.55 -26.23 -2.58
C VAL A 81 6.19 -26.39 -1.09
N SER A 82 7.18 -26.57 -0.22
CA SER A 82 6.95 -26.81 1.21
C SER A 82 6.54 -25.54 1.96
N ILE A 83 7.09 -24.38 1.60
CA ILE A 83 6.77 -23.09 2.25
C ILE A 83 5.75 -22.25 1.47
N ARG A 84 5.30 -22.72 0.29
CA ARG A 84 4.48 -21.98 -0.69
C ARG A 84 3.31 -21.24 -0.06
N THR A 85 2.45 -21.98 0.64
CA THR A 85 1.22 -21.44 1.25
C THR A 85 1.55 -20.33 2.24
N GLU A 86 2.62 -20.51 3.02
CA GLU A 86 3.00 -19.56 4.04
C GLU A 86 3.69 -18.35 3.44
N LEU A 87 4.57 -18.53 2.45
CA LEU A 87 5.21 -17.45 1.70
C LEU A 87 4.17 -16.54 1.02
N LEU A 88 3.20 -17.13 0.31
CA LEU A 88 2.12 -16.38 -0.32
C LEU A 88 1.28 -15.63 0.71
N ARG A 89 1.01 -16.24 1.87
CA ARG A 89 0.31 -15.58 2.98
C ARG A 89 1.11 -14.42 3.57
N GLN A 90 2.43 -14.53 3.69
CA GLN A 90 3.27 -13.41 4.15
C GLN A 90 3.22 -12.23 3.17
N ILE A 91 3.36 -12.50 1.87
CA ILE A 91 3.26 -11.47 0.83
C ILE A 91 1.90 -10.78 0.88
N TYR A 92 0.81 -11.56 0.93
CA TYR A 92 -0.54 -11.03 1.09
C TYR A 92 -0.64 -10.12 2.32
N ASN A 93 -0.25 -10.62 3.50
CA ASN A 93 -0.35 -9.88 4.75
C ASN A 93 0.49 -8.59 4.76
N ILE A 94 1.65 -8.57 4.12
CA ILE A 94 2.47 -7.36 3.98
C ILE A 94 1.74 -6.34 3.11
N CYS A 95 1.22 -6.75 1.96
CA CYS A 95 0.59 -5.89 0.97
C CYS A 95 -0.80 -5.37 1.38
N THR A 96 -1.58 -6.13 2.14
CA THR A 96 -2.90 -5.69 2.61
C THR A 96 -2.86 -4.90 3.91
N ASN A 97 -1.66 -4.63 4.44
CA ASN A 97 -1.45 -3.87 5.68
C ASN A 97 -0.40 -2.76 5.51
N LEU A 98 -0.39 -2.15 4.34
CA LEU A 98 0.51 -1.05 4.02
C LEU A 98 0.19 0.18 4.87
N PRO A 99 1.18 1.04 5.16
CA PRO A 99 0.98 2.22 6.01
C PRO A 99 0.02 3.26 5.40
N CYS A 100 -0.15 3.23 4.08
CA CYS A 100 -1.12 4.07 3.37
C CYS A 100 -2.43 3.28 3.15
N PRO A 101 -3.57 3.73 3.69
CA PRO A 101 -4.85 3.04 3.54
C PRO A 101 -5.27 2.86 2.08
N ILE A 102 -5.03 3.85 1.23
CA ILE A 102 -5.35 3.80 -0.21
C ILE A 102 -4.48 2.73 -0.89
N CYS A 103 -3.18 2.71 -0.60
CA CYS A 103 -2.29 1.68 -1.15
C CYS A 103 -2.70 0.28 -0.68
N SER A 104 -3.08 0.14 0.60
CA SER A 104 -3.54 -1.11 1.19
C SER A 104 -4.82 -1.62 0.53
N THR A 105 -5.77 -0.71 0.27
CA THR A 105 -7.04 -1.01 -0.42
C THR A 105 -6.78 -1.49 -1.85
N HIS A 106 -6.02 -0.71 -2.63
CA HIS A 106 -5.65 -1.08 -4.00
C HIS A 106 -4.88 -2.41 -4.09
N ALA A 107 -3.98 -2.67 -3.13
CA ALA A 107 -3.25 -3.93 -3.07
C ALA A 107 -4.18 -5.10 -2.73
N THR A 108 -5.12 -4.90 -1.80
CA THR A 108 -6.12 -5.91 -1.43
C THR A 108 -7.01 -6.25 -2.61
N GLU A 109 -7.51 -5.24 -3.35
CA GLU A 109 -8.32 -5.43 -4.56
C GLU A 109 -7.57 -6.24 -5.62
N TYR A 110 -6.32 -5.87 -5.92
CA TYR A 110 -5.50 -6.61 -6.88
C TYR A 110 -5.29 -8.07 -6.45
N LEU A 111 -4.84 -8.30 -5.20
CA LEU A 111 -4.49 -9.63 -4.71
C LEU A 111 -5.72 -10.54 -4.55
N ASN A 112 -6.90 -9.98 -4.26
CA ASN A 112 -8.14 -10.76 -4.25
C ASN A 112 -8.56 -11.24 -5.66
N GLY A 113 -8.09 -10.58 -6.72
CA GLY A 113 -8.24 -11.03 -8.10
C GLY A 113 -7.26 -12.12 -8.52
N VAL A 114 -6.20 -12.38 -7.72
CA VAL A 114 -5.18 -13.37 -8.04
C VAL A 114 -5.62 -14.76 -7.58
N ASN A 115 -5.58 -15.74 -8.48
CA ASN A 115 -5.75 -17.13 -8.10
C ASN A 115 -4.44 -17.72 -7.52
N PHE A 116 -4.22 -17.58 -6.21
CA PHE A 116 -3.02 -18.12 -5.55
C PHE A 116 -2.85 -19.65 -5.66
N SER A 117 -3.90 -20.40 -6.01
CA SER A 117 -3.77 -21.86 -6.20
C SER A 117 -2.93 -22.22 -7.42
N THR A 118 -2.84 -21.34 -8.43
CA THR A 118 -2.09 -21.58 -9.66
C THR A 118 -0.62 -21.23 -9.57
N ILE A 119 -0.20 -20.56 -8.49
CA ILE A 119 1.21 -20.24 -8.24
C ILE A 119 1.86 -21.45 -7.57
N VAL A 120 2.46 -22.33 -8.37
CA VAL A 120 3.08 -23.60 -7.95
C VAL A 120 4.61 -23.62 -8.09
N SER A 121 5.21 -22.61 -8.75
CA SER A 121 6.66 -22.41 -8.80
C SER A 121 7.08 -21.00 -8.40
N LYS A 122 8.37 -20.82 -8.08
CA LYS A 122 8.92 -19.49 -7.77
C LYS A 122 8.85 -18.54 -8.95
N ASP A 123 8.99 -19.02 -10.18
CA ASP A 123 8.92 -18.19 -11.39
C ASP A 123 7.52 -17.64 -11.60
N GLN A 124 6.48 -18.42 -11.29
CA GLN A 124 5.11 -17.92 -11.30
C GLN A 124 4.89 -16.88 -10.20
N LEU A 125 5.52 -17.02 -9.04
CA LEU A 125 5.48 -16.00 -8.00
C LEU A 125 6.19 -14.71 -8.45
N LYS A 126 7.37 -14.81 -9.06
CA LYS A 126 8.10 -13.68 -9.63
C LYS A 126 7.27 -12.96 -10.68
N MET A 127 6.64 -13.71 -11.60
CA MET A 127 5.78 -13.15 -12.64
C MET A 127 4.56 -12.43 -12.05
N MET A 128 3.90 -13.02 -11.05
CA MET A 128 2.75 -12.39 -10.40
C MET A 128 3.15 -11.05 -9.73
N LEU A 129 4.28 -11.03 -9.01
CA LEU A 129 4.79 -9.81 -8.38
C LEU A 129 5.21 -8.75 -9.41
N PHE A 130 5.81 -9.16 -10.52
CA PHE A 130 6.16 -8.28 -11.64
C PHE A 130 4.92 -7.59 -12.22
N GLN A 131 3.89 -8.38 -12.56
CA GLN A 131 2.63 -7.85 -13.08
C GLN A 131 1.96 -6.91 -12.07
N PHE A 132 1.99 -7.27 -10.79
CA PHE A 132 1.44 -6.45 -9.72
C PHE A 132 2.16 -5.09 -9.61
N HIS A 133 3.49 -5.09 -9.64
CA HIS A 133 4.29 -3.87 -9.58
C HIS A 133 3.99 -2.96 -10.78
N ASN A 134 3.93 -3.52 -12.00
CA ASN A 134 3.62 -2.74 -13.20
C ASN A 134 2.19 -2.20 -13.22
N GLU A 135 1.21 -2.91 -12.67
CA GLU A 135 -0.14 -2.37 -12.48
C GLU A 135 -0.13 -1.17 -11.52
N VAL A 136 0.70 -1.20 -10.47
CA VAL A 136 0.90 -0.04 -9.58
C VAL A 136 1.61 1.10 -10.31
N ASN A 137 2.61 0.83 -11.14
CA ASN A 137 3.31 1.84 -11.94
C ASN A 137 2.37 2.52 -12.93
N LYS A 138 1.57 1.74 -13.67
CA LYS A 138 0.54 2.21 -14.59
C LYS A 138 -0.47 3.13 -13.90
N ARG A 139 -0.99 2.73 -12.73
CA ARG A 139 -1.90 3.57 -11.94
C ARG A 139 -1.27 4.90 -11.49
N LYS A 140 0.04 4.91 -11.27
CA LYS A 140 0.81 6.10 -10.88
C LYS A 140 1.29 6.94 -12.07
N GLY A 141 1.09 6.48 -13.31
CA GLY A 141 1.65 7.13 -14.50
C GLY A 141 3.18 7.08 -14.55
N VAL A 142 3.79 6.05 -13.95
CA VAL A 142 5.24 5.79 -14.01
C VAL A 142 5.50 4.70 -15.05
N GLU A 143 6.66 4.77 -15.70
CA GLU A 143 7.10 3.77 -16.67
C GLU A 143 7.06 2.35 -16.09
N GLU A 144 6.63 1.41 -16.92
CA GLU A 144 6.62 0.00 -16.58
C GLU A 144 8.06 -0.54 -16.54
N LEU A 145 8.38 -1.33 -15.53
CA LEU A 145 9.68 -1.97 -15.44
C LEU A 145 9.72 -3.13 -16.46
N PRO A 146 10.75 -3.25 -17.31
CA PRO A 146 10.93 -4.43 -18.14
C PRO A 146 11.22 -5.68 -17.31
N LEU A 147 10.80 -6.85 -17.79
CA LEU A 147 10.96 -8.11 -17.04
C LEU A 147 12.44 -8.44 -16.76
N ASP A 148 13.31 -8.24 -17.74
CA ASP A 148 14.75 -8.54 -17.60
C ASP A 148 15.41 -7.63 -16.57
N GLU A 149 15.03 -6.35 -16.54
CA GLU A 149 15.49 -5.40 -15.50
C GLU A 149 14.96 -5.78 -14.12
N CYS A 150 13.68 -6.20 -14.04
CA CYS A 150 13.11 -6.70 -12.79
C CYS A 150 13.87 -7.91 -12.27
N ASN A 151 14.18 -8.88 -13.14
CA ASN A 151 14.95 -10.06 -12.77
C ASN A 151 16.37 -9.66 -12.30
N ALA A 152 17.08 -8.87 -13.10
CA ALA A 152 18.44 -8.43 -12.77
C ALA A 152 18.54 -7.68 -11.44
N LYS A 153 17.52 -6.88 -11.10
CA LYS A 153 17.48 -6.05 -9.89
C LYS A 153 17.57 -6.82 -8.58
N TYR A 154 17.06 -8.06 -8.53
CA TYR A 154 16.92 -8.81 -7.27
C TYR A 154 17.91 -9.97 -7.13
N VAL A 155 18.63 -10.34 -8.18
CA VAL A 155 19.62 -11.45 -8.17
C VAL A 155 20.68 -11.25 -7.08
N THR A 156 21.16 -10.03 -6.89
CA THR A 156 22.21 -9.70 -5.91
C THR A 156 21.67 -9.32 -4.53
N ALA A 157 20.35 -9.33 -4.34
CA ALA A 157 19.73 -8.89 -3.09
C ALA A 157 19.87 -9.95 -2.00
N VAL A 158 20.44 -9.59 -0.84
CA VAL A 158 20.57 -10.51 0.30
C VAL A 158 19.30 -10.43 1.17
N THR A 159 18.64 -11.56 1.41
CA THR A 159 17.35 -11.63 2.12
C THR A 159 17.39 -10.93 3.47
N GLU A 160 18.43 -11.17 4.27
CA GLU A 160 18.59 -10.53 5.60
C GLU A 160 18.72 -9.02 5.49
N ASN A 161 19.53 -8.51 4.55
CA ASN A 161 19.71 -7.07 4.35
C ASN A 161 18.40 -6.41 3.93
N MET A 162 17.63 -7.05 3.05
CA MET A 162 16.34 -6.54 2.59
C MET A 162 15.29 -6.59 3.71
N PHE A 163 15.35 -7.59 4.58
CA PHE A 163 14.50 -7.67 5.75
C PHE A 163 14.83 -6.56 6.76
N GLN A 164 16.11 -6.30 7.05
CA GLN A 164 16.50 -5.18 7.91
C GLN A 164 16.09 -3.83 7.32
N TYR A 165 16.23 -3.66 6.00
CA TYR A 165 15.78 -2.45 5.31
C TYR A 165 14.26 -2.25 5.44
N PHE A 166 13.48 -3.33 5.27
CA PHE A 166 12.04 -3.32 5.51
C PHE A 166 11.71 -2.96 6.96
N LEU A 167 12.35 -3.60 7.95
CA LEU A 167 12.13 -3.35 9.38
C LEU A 167 12.34 -1.88 9.76
N ILE A 168 13.45 -1.28 9.33
CA ILE A 168 13.75 0.13 9.63
C ILE A 168 12.65 1.03 9.08
N SER A 169 12.23 0.79 7.84
CA SER A 169 11.19 1.61 7.18
C SER A 169 9.81 1.46 7.82
N THR A 170 9.50 0.29 8.40
CA THR A 170 8.21 0.06 9.08
C THR A 170 8.11 0.78 10.43
N LYS A 171 9.24 0.98 11.10
CA LYS A 171 9.35 1.59 12.44
C LYS A 171 9.41 3.11 12.43
N GLU A 172 9.65 3.73 11.28
CA GLU A 172 9.62 5.20 11.18
C GLU A 172 8.22 5.71 11.56
N ARG A 173 8.15 6.40 12.70
CA ARG A 173 6.90 6.92 13.25
C ARG A 173 6.29 7.91 12.27
N GLN A 174 5.04 7.65 11.88
CA GLN A 174 4.22 8.68 11.25
C GLN A 174 3.68 9.57 12.37
N TYR A 175 4.05 10.86 12.36
CA TYR A 175 3.67 11.84 13.38
C TYR A 175 2.15 12.17 13.42
N ASN A 176 1.33 11.45 12.65
CA ASN A 176 -0.11 11.67 12.61
C ASN A 176 -0.82 10.73 13.61
N VAL A 177 -1.36 11.33 14.67
CA VAL A 177 -2.02 10.68 15.83
C VAL A 177 -3.22 9.81 15.41
N GLN A 178 -3.85 10.09 14.27
CA GLN A 178 -4.96 9.28 13.73
C GLN A 178 -4.54 7.89 13.21
N LEU A 179 -3.23 7.59 13.15
CA LEU A 179 -2.69 6.31 12.65
C LEU A 179 -2.18 5.38 13.77
N ILE A 180 -2.49 5.66 15.04
CA ILE A 180 -1.95 4.89 16.19
C ILE A 180 -2.43 3.42 16.18
N SER A 181 -3.70 3.15 15.88
CA SER A 181 -4.23 1.77 15.78
C SER A 181 -3.57 0.97 14.64
N ASN A 182 -3.24 1.64 13.54
CA ASN A 182 -2.49 1.05 12.43
C ASN A 182 -1.07 0.64 12.83
N ASN A 183 -0.45 1.33 13.79
CA ASN A 183 0.90 0.99 14.23
C ASN A 183 0.95 -0.35 14.99
N ALA A 184 0.05 -0.58 15.95
CA ALA A 184 0.01 -1.85 16.69
C ALA A 184 -0.29 -3.05 15.78
N TYR A 185 -1.16 -2.87 14.78
CA TYR A 185 -1.40 -3.92 13.78
C TYR A 185 -0.15 -4.21 12.95
N ARG A 186 0.53 -3.16 12.46
CA ARG A 186 1.77 -3.30 11.67
C ARG A 186 2.90 -3.94 12.46
N GLU A 187 3.04 -3.62 13.74
CA GLU A 187 3.99 -4.28 14.64
C GLU A 187 3.74 -5.78 14.73
N ARG A 188 2.48 -6.21 14.80
CA ARG A 188 2.12 -7.63 14.77
C ARG A 188 2.50 -8.28 13.44
N VAL A 189 2.17 -7.67 12.29
CA VAL A 189 2.57 -8.20 10.97
C VAL A 189 4.07 -8.38 10.88
N VAL A 190 4.84 -7.37 11.29
CA VAL A 190 6.31 -7.40 11.28
C VAL A 190 6.84 -8.49 12.21
N LYS A 191 6.24 -8.67 13.39
CA LYS A 191 6.62 -9.73 14.34
C LYS A 191 6.38 -11.12 13.74
N TYR A 192 5.18 -11.38 13.22
CA TYR A 192 4.86 -12.68 12.60
C TYR A 192 5.72 -12.96 11.38
N PHE A 193 5.99 -11.94 10.56
CA PHE A 193 6.86 -12.08 9.40
C PHE A 193 8.30 -12.39 9.81
N ARG A 194 8.82 -11.72 10.86
CA ARG A 194 10.14 -12.03 11.44
C ARG A 194 10.25 -13.49 11.88
N GLU A 195 9.31 -13.94 12.70
CA GLU A 195 9.30 -15.30 13.25
C GLU A 195 9.26 -16.35 12.13
N TRP A 196 8.41 -16.12 11.12
CA TRP A 196 8.32 -16.98 9.96
C TRP A 196 9.60 -16.99 9.12
N LEU A 197 10.21 -15.83 8.88
CA LEU A 197 11.44 -15.73 8.08
C LEU A 197 12.62 -16.41 8.79
N THR A 198 12.74 -16.23 10.10
CA THR A 198 13.78 -16.92 10.90
C THR A 198 13.61 -18.43 10.82
N LYS A 199 12.38 -18.94 11.01
CA LYS A 199 12.06 -20.38 10.92
C LYS A 199 12.40 -20.97 9.55
N ASN A 200 12.21 -20.21 8.48
CA ASN A 200 12.38 -20.66 7.10
C ASN A 200 13.65 -20.12 6.42
N SER A 201 14.60 -19.58 7.19
CA SER A 201 15.83 -18.95 6.66
C SER A 201 16.61 -19.88 5.74
N GLY A 202 16.68 -21.18 6.05
CA GLY A 202 17.33 -22.20 5.22
C GLY A 202 16.68 -22.45 3.85
N SER A 203 15.44 -21.99 3.64
CA SER A 203 14.70 -22.10 2.37
C SER A 203 15.09 -21.02 1.36
N PHE A 204 15.92 -20.05 1.76
CA PHE A 204 16.38 -18.96 0.89
C PHE A 204 17.87 -19.10 0.57
N ALA A 205 18.22 -18.80 -0.67
CA ALA A 205 19.60 -18.63 -1.10
C ALA A 205 20.21 -17.37 -0.47
N PRO A 206 21.54 -17.36 -0.25
CA PRO A 206 22.25 -16.19 0.27
C PRO A 206 22.11 -14.95 -0.64
#